data_AF-A0A1Y1L003-F1
#
_entry.id   AF-A0A1Y1L003-F1
#
_cell.length_a   1.000
_cell.length_b   1.000
_cell.length_c   1.000
_cell.angle_alpha   90.00
_cell.angle_beta   90.00
_cell.angle_gamma   90.00
#
_symmetry.space_group_name_H-M   'P 1'
#
loop_
_entity.id
_entity.type
_entity.pdbx_description
1 polymer ?
#
loop_
_entity_poly.entity_id
_entity_poly.type
_entity_poly.pdbx_seq_one_letter_code
_entity_poly.pdbx_strand_id
1 'polypeptide(L)'
;EKHSTANMNTGEPHEIVQLTTLWAYRHTFEGIFAEAHRLAAKANEGKTVVYSARGMEWAPLGDPRKKRPLGSVILDDGVKESIVADVKDFLSRQGWYVDRGIPYRRGYLLYGPPGSGKSSFIQALAGELDFGVATINLSEMGMTDDKLAYLLTKLPKRCLLLLEDADAAF
;
A
#
# COMPACT_ATOMS: atom_id res chain seq x y z
N GLU A 1 21.57 31.41 -16.26
CA GLU A 1 21.44 30.14 -17.00
C GLU A 1 20.16 29.44 -16.57
N LYS A 2 19.29 29.07 -17.52
CA LYS A 2 18.05 28.33 -17.20
C LYS A 2 18.40 26.85 -17.06
N HIS A 3 18.60 26.38 -15.83
CA HIS A 3 18.60 24.94 -15.58
C HIS A 3 17.17 24.43 -15.76
N SER A 4 16.98 23.61 -16.79
CA SER A 4 15.75 22.84 -16.97
C SER A 4 15.63 21.88 -15.81
N THR A 5 14.76 22.20 -14.85
CA THR A 5 14.47 21.34 -13.71
C THR A 5 13.35 20.36 -14.00
N ALA A 6 12.83 20.30 -15.24
CA ALA A 6 11.70 19.45 -15.59
C ALA A 6 12.03 17.97 -15.37
N ASN A 7 11.08 17.25 -14.77
CA ASN A 7 11.19 15.81 -14.58
C ASN A 7 11.11 15.13 -15.96
N MET A 8 12.23 14.59 -16.45
CA MET A 8 12.36 14.06 -17.82
C MET A 8 11.41 12.87 -18.11
N ASN A 9 10.79 12.30 -17.10
CA ASN A 9 9.83 11.20 -17.23
C ASN A 9 8.35 11.65 -17.28
N THR A 10 8.00 12.85 -16.80
CA THR A 10 6.60 13.31 -16.75
C THR A 10 6.35 14.61 -17.52
N GLY A 11 7.41 15.35 -17.89
CA GLY A 11 7.29 16.65 -18.56
C GLY A 11 6.76 17.77 -17.65
N GLU A 12 6.51 17.47 -16.37
CA GLU A 12 6.04 18.45 -15.40
C GLU A 12 7.21 19.31 -14.88
N PRO A 13 7.00 20.63 -14.74
CA PRO A 13 8.01 21.50 -14.16
C PRO A 13 8.24 21.13 -12.70
N HIS A 14 9.49 21.16 -12.25
CA HIS A 14 9.79 20.90 -10.84
C HIS A 14 9.35 22.07 -9.97
N GLU A 15 8.40 21.82 -9.09
CA GLU A 15 7.87 22.80 -8.16
C GLU A 15 8.62 22.74 -6.83
N ILE A 16 9.00 23.91 -6.29
CA ILE A 16 9.62 24.04 -4.98
C ILE A 16 8.74 24.97 -4.15
N VAL A 17 8.24 24.48 -3.03
CA VAL A 17 7.52 25.29 -2.04
C VAL A 17 8.49 25.64 -0.91
N GLN A 18 8.88 26.91 -0.82
CA GLN A 18 9.74 27.43 0.25
C GLN A 18 8.91 28.19 1.29
N LEU A 19 8.99 27.77 2.54
CA LEU A 19 8.30 28.38 3.69
C LEU A 19 9.34 29.08 4.58
N THR A 20 9.15 30.37 4.86
CA THR A 20 10.08 31.18 5.67
C THR A 20 9.33 31.81 6.85
N THR A 21 9.90 31.72 8.05
CA THR A 21 9.38 32.37 9.27
C THR A 21 10.55 32.83 10.14
N LEU A 22 10.30 33.73 11.11
CA LEU A 22 11.31 34.10 12.10
C LEU A 22 11.56 32.91 13.05
N TRP A 23 12.80 32.75 13.52
CA TRP A 23 13.20 31.63 14.40
C TRP A 23 12.27 31.44 15.61
N ALA A 24 11.82 32.54 16.23
CA ALA A 24 10.91 32.52 17.37
C ALA A 24 9.56 31.81 17.09
N TYR A 25 9.12 31.77 15.82
CA TYR A 25 7.86 31.18 15.38
C TYR A 25 8.04 29.85 14.63
N ARG A 26 9.16 29.14 14.79
CA ARG A 26 9.39 27.84 14.12
C ARG A 26 8.34 26.78 14.48
N HIS A 27 7.75 26.87 15.67
CA HIS A 27 6.66 25.99 16.13
C HIS A 27 5.40 26.08 15.26
N THR A 28 5.20 27.20 14.55
CA THR A 28 4.08 27.36 13.62
C THR A 28 4.15 26.33 12.48
N PHE A 29 5.35 25.93 12.04
CA PHE A 29 5.49 24.88 11.04
C PHE A 29 5.02 23.53 11.55
N GLU A 30 5.31 23.18 12.81
CA GLU A 30 4.80 21.94 13.41
C GLU A 30 3.26 21.92 13.39
N GLY A 31 2.63 23.06 13.74
CA GLY A 31 1.17 23.21 13.67
C GLY A 31 0.62 23.07 12.25
N ILE A 32 1.26 23.73 11.26
CA ILE A 32 0.85 23.66 9.85
C ILE A 32 0.99 22.22 9.32
N PHE A 33 2.11 21.55 9.58
CA PHE A 33 2.33 20.19 9.10
C PHE A 33 1.43 19.17 9.82
N ALA A 34 1.17 19.35 11.12
CA ALA A 34 0.21 18.53 11.85
C ALA A 34 -1.20 18.69 11.28
N GLU A 35 -1.62 19.91 10.97
CA GLU A 35 -2.94 20.17 10.36
C GLU A 35 -3.02 19.61 8.94
N ALA A 36 -1.98 19.81 8.11
CA ALA A 36 -1.91 19.24 6.77
C ALA A 36 -1.97 17.71 6.81
N HIS A 37 -1.26 17.08 7.75
CA HIS A 37 -1.31 15.65 7.98
C HIS A 37 -2.72 15.20 8.40
N ARG A 38 -3.37 15.92 9.31
CA ARG A 38 -4.75 15.64 9.75
C ARG A 38 -5.75 15.77 8.61
N LEU A 39 -5.66 16.82 7.79
CA LEU A 39 -6.50 17.02 6.62
C LEU A 39 -6.28 15.91 5.58
N ALA A 40 -5.03 15.51 5.33
CA ALA A 40 -4.73 14.38 4.46
C ALA A 40 -5.27 13.05 5.00
N ALA A 41 -5.13 12.81 6.31
CA ALA A 41 -5.69 11.62 6.97
C ALA A 41 -7.22 11.59 6.88
N LYS A 42 -7.89 12.73 7.09
CA LYS A 42 -9.35 12.87 6.95
C LYS A 42 -9.82 12.71 5.51
N ALA A 43 -9.08 13.23 4.53
CA ALA A 43 -9.38 13.06 3.11
C ALA A 43 -9.27 11.60 2.64
N ASN A 44 -8.40 10.83 3.30
CA ASN A 44 -8.21 9.39 3.10
C ASN A 44 -9.04 8.52 4.05
N GLU A 45 -9.80 9.13 4.97
CA GLU A 45 -10.69 8.41 5.87
C GLU A 45 -11.75 7.67 5.05
N GLY A 46 -11.92 6.38 5.33
CA GLY A 46 -12.85 5.55 4.57
C GLY A 46 -12.38 5.20 3.15
N LYS A 47 -11.12 5.50 2.77
CA LYS A 47 -10.56 5.14 1.46
C LYS A 47 -9.38 4.18 1.58
N THR A 48 -9.18 3.39 0.54
CA THR A 48 -8.05 2.47 0.35
C THR A 48 -7.24 2.97 -0.84
N VAL A 49 -5.96 3.27 -0.61
CA VAL A 49 -5.01 3.62 -1.67
C VAL A 49 -4.51 2.34 -2.31
N VAL A 50 -4.54 2.28 -3.63
CA VAL A 50 -3.93 1.18 -4.40
C VAL A 50 -2.63 1.70 -4.99
N TYR A 51 -1.55 0.94 -4.87
CA TYR A 51 -0.25 1.24 -5.45
C TYR A 51 0.07 0.20 -6.52
N SER A 52 0.69 0.62 -7.61
CA SER A 52 1.26 -0.26 -8.62
C SER A 52 2.75 0.01 -8.77
N ALA A 53 3.51 -1.02 -9.13
CA ALA A 53 4.89 -0.82 -9.55
C ALA A 53 4.92 -0.03 -10.87
N ARG A 54 5.68 1.07 -10.92
CA ARG A 54 5.97 1.82 -12.15
C ARG A 54 7.48 2.02 -12.26
N GLY A 55 8.10 1.31 -13.20
CA GLY A 55 9.56 1.23 -13.25
C GLY A 55 10.10 0.55 -11.98
N MET A 56 10.93 1.26 -11.21
CA MET A 56 11.50 0.78 -9.95
C MET A 56 10.80 1.33 -8.71
N GLU A 57 9.74 2.14 -8.85
CA GLU A 57 9.11 2.82 -7.72
C GLU A 57 7.63 2.42 -7.58
N TRP A 58 7.09 2.64 -6.39
CA TRP A 58 5.67 2.49 -6.11
C TRP A 58 4.93 3.80 -6.40
N ALA A 59 3.94 3.74 -7.27
CA ALA A 59 3.09 4.88 -7.58
C ALA A 59 1.62 4.59 -7.23
N PRO A 60 0.86 5.57 -6.70
CA PRO A 60 -0.57 5.43 -6.57
C PRO A 60 -1.24 5.11 -7.91
N LEU A 61 -2.11 4.10 -7.92
CA LEU A 61 -2.89 3.67 -9.06
C LEU A 61 -4.26 4.36 -9.04
N GLY A 62 -4.29 5.58 -9.58
CA GLY A 62 -5.49 6.41 -9.62
C GLY A 62 -5.88 6.97 -8.25
N ASP A 63 -7.12 7.46 -8.15
CA ASP A 63 -7.62 8.05 -6.92
C ASP A 63 -7.88 7.00 -5.83
N PRO A 64 -7.70 7.34 -4.54
CA PRO A 64 -8.06 6.47 -3.44
C PRO A 64 -9.52 6.00 -3.54
N ARG A 65 -9.72 4.69 -3.47
CA ARG A 65 -11.04 4.06 -3.67
C ARG A 65 -11.79 4.02 -2.35
N LYS A 66 -13.13 4.12 -2.39
CA LYS A 66 -13.93 3.88 -1.19
C LYS A 66 -13.67 2.47 -0.67
N LYS A 67 -13.53 2.33 0.65
CA LYS A 67 -13.37 1.02 1.29
C LYS A 67 -14.55 0.13 0.94
N ARG A 68 -14.24 -1.08 0.49
CA ARG A 68 -15.23 -2.11 0.25
C ARG A 68 -15.56 -2.80 1.57
N PRO A 69 -16.83 -2.81 2.03
CA PRO A 69 -17.17 -3.52 3.25
C PRO A 69 -16.88 -5.03 3.11
N LEU A 70 -16.31 -5.65 4.14
CA LEU A 70 -16.05 -7.10 4.16
C LEU A 70 -17.32 -7.94 3.92
N GLY A 71 -18.48 -7.46 4.38
CA GLY A 71 -19.77 -8.12 4.14
C GLY A 71 -20.21 -8.14 2.68
N SER A 72 -19.64 -7.29 1.81
CA SER A 72 -19.97 -7.26 0.37
C SER A 72 -19.27 -8.35 -0.45
N VAL A 73 -18.37 -9.12 0.18
CA VAL A 73 -17.69 -10.25 -0.46
C VAL A 73 -18.22 -11.53 0.16
N ILE A 74 -18.86 -12.35 -0.68
CA ILE A 74 -19.42 -13.63 -0.29
C ILE A 74 -18.41 -14.71 -0.65
N LEU A 75 -17.94 -15.41 0.37
CA LEU A 75 -17.09 -16.60 0.28
C LEU A 75 -17.76 -17.72 1.06
N ASP A 76 -17.24 -18.94 0.95
CA ASP A 76 -17.73 -20.07 1.74
C ASP A 76 -17.68 -19.77 3.24
N ASP A 77 -18.65 -20.33 3.96
CA ASP A 77 -18.85 -20.07 5.39
C ASP A 77 -17.58 -20.37 6.20
N GLY A 78 -17.13 -19.39 7.00
CA GLY A 78 -15.97 -19.51 7.88
C GLY A 78 -14.62 -19.21 7.22
N VAL A 79 -14.53 -19.14 5.88
CA VAL A 79 -13.27 -18.82 5.19
C VAL A 79 -12.86 -17.38 5.45
N LYS A 80 -13.80 -16.44 5.32
CA LYS A 80 -13.55 -15.01 5.57
C LYS A 80 -13.16 -14.77 7.03
N GLU A 81 -13.91 -15.36 7.95
CA GLU A 81 -13.77 -15.17 9.38
C GLU A 81 -12.43 -15.72 9.88
N SER A 82 -12.02 -16.90 9.40
CA SER A 82 -10.73 -17.50 9.76
C SER A 82 -9.54 -16.66 9.29
N ILE A 83 -9.56 -16.15 8.05
CA ILE A 83 -8.47 -15.31 7.52
C ILE A 83 -8.41 -13.98 8.26
N VAL A 84 -9.56 -13.31 8.49
CA VAL A 84 -9.58 -12.03 9.22
C VAL A 84 -9.07 -12.20 10.65
N ALA A 85 -9.45 -13.29 11.33
CA ALA A 85 -8.97 -13.60 12.67
C ALA A 85 -7.45 -13.81 12.70
N ASP A 86 -6.92 -14.60 11.75
CA ASP A 86 -5.48 -14.86 11.63
C ASP A 86 -4.67 -13.59 11.36
N VAL A 87 -5.17 -12.71 10.49
CA VAL A 87 -4.51 -11.42 10.21
C VAL A 87 -4.50 -10.53 11.45
N LYS A 88 -5.63 -10.41 12.16
CA LYS A 88 -5.69 -9.60 13.39
C LYS A 88 -4.78 -10.16 14.48
N ASP A 89 -4.72 -11.48 14.63
CA ASP A 89 -3.82 -12.15 15.56
C ASP A 89 -2.34 -11.92 15.20
N PHE A 90 -1.97 -12.10 13.93
CA PHE A 90 -0.62 -11.81 13.44
C PHE A 90 -0.19 -10.37 13.75
N LEU A 91 -1.06 -9.38 13.46
CA LEU A 91 -0.79 -7.97 13.73
C LEU A 91 -0.57 -7.66 15.22
N SER A 92 -1.23 -8.40 16.11
CA SER A 92 -1.10 -8.23 17.56
C SER A 92 0.18 -8.84 18.14
N ARG A 93 0.81 -9.78 17.43
CA ARG A 93 1.94 -10.60 17.93
C ARG A 93 3.32 -10.11 17.52
N GLN A 94 3.46 -8.87 17.03
CA GLN A 94 4.75 -8.35 16.56
C GLN A 94 5.90 -8.56 17.55
N GLY A 95 5.69 -8.29 18.85
CA GLY A 95 6.72 -8.48 19.88
C GLY A 95 7.20 -9.93 20.00
N TRP A 96 6.28 -10.89 19.93
CA TRP A 96 6.61 -12.32 20.03
C TRP A 96 7.56 -12.80 18.92
N TYR A 97 7.40 -12.26 17.70
CA TYR A 97 8.28 -12.55 16.56
C TYR A 97 9.67 -11.96 16.77
N VAL A 98 9.74 -10.70 17.23
CA VAL A 98 11.00 -10.00 17.50
C VAL A 98 11.78 -10.72 18.60
N ASP A 99 11.13 -11.09 19.71
CA ASP A 99 11.75 -11.78 20.85
C ASP A 99 12.37 -13.13 20.47
N ARG A 100 11.84 -13.77 19.42
CA ARG A 100 12.30 -15.08 18.92
C ARG A 100 13.25 -14.98 17.72
N GLY A 101 13.53 -13.77 17.23
CA GLY A 101 14.32 -13.57 16.02
C GLY A 101 13.68 -14.12 14.75
N ILE A 102 12.35 -14.34 14.75
CA ILE A 102 11.64 -14.85 13.58
C ILE A 102 11.25 -13.66 12.69
N PRO A 103 11.53 -13.69 11.38
CA PRO A 103 11.10 -12.63 10.48
C PRO A 103 9.59 -12.39 10.59
N TYR A 104 9.21 -11.15 10.90
CA TYR A 104 7.81 -10.75 11.04
C TYR A 104 7.14 -10.61 9.67
N ARG A 105 6.77 -11.75 9.07
CA ARG A 105 6.14 -11.85 7.75
C ARG A 105 5.04 -12.90 7.79
N ARG A 106 3.92 -12.63 7.11
CA ARG A 106 2.79 -13.56 6.94
C ARG A 106 2.38 -13.57 5.47
N GLY A 107 2.36 -14.76 4.88
CA GLY A 107 1.94 -14.97 3.49
C GLY A 107 0.62 -15.76 3.44
N TYR A 108 -0.25 -15.40 2.50
CA TYR A 108 -1.51 -16.09 2.23
C TYR A 108 -1.57 -16.45 0.75
N LEU A 109 -2.04 -17.66 0.45
CA LEU A 109 -2.31 -18.10 -0.90
C LEU A 109 -3.82 -18.28 -1.05
N LEU A 110 -4.44 -17.43 -1.86
CA LEU A 110 -5.84 -17.58 -2.26
C LEU A 110 -5.88 -18.18 -3.66
N TYR A 111 -6.47 -19.35 -3.81
CA TYR A 111 -6.57 -20.06 -5.08
C TYR A 111 -8.03 -20.43 -5.39
N GLY A 112 -8.31 -20.70 -6.66
CA GLY A 112 -9.64 -21.08 -7.15
C GLY A 112 -9.95 -20.44 -8.50
N PRO A 113 -11.10 -20.76 -9.10
CA PRO A 113 -11.48 -20.30 -10.44
C PRO A 113 -11.41 -18.77 -10.61
N PRO A 114 -11.15 -18.26 -11.83
CA PRO A 114 -11.26 -16.82 -12.08
C PRO A 114 -12.67 -16.33 -11.75
N GLY A 115 -12.77 -15.13 -11.18
CA GLY A 115 -14.06 -14.56 -10.74
C GLY A 115 -14.56 -15.03 -9.37
N SER A 116 -13.83 -15.88 -8.63
CA SER A 116 -14.22 -16.33 -7.28
C SER A 116 -14.08 -15.27 -6.16
N GLY A 117 -13.86 -14.00 -6.50
CA GLY A 117 -13.81 -12.91 -5.52
C GLY A 117 -12.50 -12.77 -4.72
N LYS A 118 -11.41 -13.45 -5.08
CA LYS A 118 -10.10 -13.37 -4.39
C LYS A 118 -9.57 -11.94 -4.26
N SER A 119 -9.32 -11.25 -5.38
CA SER A 119 -8.81 -9.87 -5.36
C SER A 119 -9.83 -8.90 -4.73
N SER A 120 -11.13 -9.18 -4.87
CA SER A 120 -12.19 -8.43 -4.19
C SER A 120 -12.14 -8.57 -2.67
N PHE A 121 -11.87 -9.77 -2.17
CA PHE A 121 -11.71 -10.05 -0.74
C PHE A 121 -10.48 -9.31 -0.18
N ILE A 122 -9.35 -9.35 -0.88
CA ILE A 122 -8.12 -8.66 -0.48
C ILE A 122 -8.34 -7.14 -0.36
N GLN A 123 -9.05 -6.54 -1.32
CA GLN A 123 -9.42 -5.12 -1.25
C GLN A 123 -10.31 -4.79 -0.05
N ALA A 124 -11.28 -5.67 0.26
CA ALA A 124 -12.15 -5.47 1.41
C ALA A 124 -11.40 -5.66 2.74
N LEU A 125 -10.49 -6.63 2.81
CA LEU A 125 -9.61 -6.87 3.96
C LEU A 125 -8.66 -5.68 4.20
N ALA A 126 -8.05 -5.14 3.14
CA ALA A 126 -7.23 -3.93 3.25
C ALA A 126 -8.04 -2.74 3.79
N GLY A 127 -9.29 -2.61 3.35
CA GLY A 127 -10.22 -1.59 3.84
C GLY A 127 -10.53 -1.74 5.33
N GLU A 128 -10.80 -2.96 5.81
CA GLU A 128 -11.04 -3.26 7.23
C GLU A 128 -9.84 -2.93 8.13
N LEU A 129 -8.61 -3.12 7.61
CA LEU A 129 -7.37 -2.90 8.37
C LEU A 129 -6.84 -1.46 8.28
N ASP A 130 -7.49 -0.58 7.51
CA ASP A 130 -6.96 0.73 7.13
C ASP A 130 -5.59 0.65 6.47
N PHE A 131 -5.40 -0.35 5.59
CA PHE A 131 -4.17 -0.57 4.83
C PHE A 131 -4.37 -0.18 3.37
N GLY A 132 -3.28 0.23 2.72
CA GLY A 132 -3.22 0.29 1.27
C GLY A 132 -3.06 -1.10 0.65
N VAL A 133 -3.23 -1.19 -0.67
CA VAL A 133 -2.94 -2.41 -1.43
C VAL A 133 -1.81 -2.11 -2.41
N ALA A 134 -0.71 -2.83 -2.31
CA ALA A 134 0.42 -2.72 -3.23
C ALA A 134 0.37 -3.92 -4.18
N THR A 135 0.02 -3.68 -5.45
CA THR A 135 -0.21 -4.75 -6.43
C THR A 135 0.98 -4.91 -7.38
N ILE A 136 1.37 -6.16 -7.60
CA ILE A 136 2.34 -6.58 -8.62
C ILE A 136 1.67 -7.70 -9.40
N ASN A 137 1.64 -7.58 -10.73
CA ASN A 137 1.31 -8.70 -11.59
C ASN A 137 2.62 -9.38 -12.01
N LEU A 138 2.78 -10.66 -11.66
CA LEU A 138 4.00 -11.40 -11.96
C LEU A 138 4.11 -11.79 -13.44
N SER A 139 3.00 -11.81 -14.17
CA SER A 139 2.96 -12.05 -15.62
C SER A 139 3.28 -10.81 -16.47
N GLU A 140 3.46 -9.65 -15.85
CA GLU A 140 3.75 -8.40 -16.58
C GLU A 140 5.13 -8.46 -17.28
N MET A 141 5.18 -8.12 -18.58
CA MET A 141 6.45 -8.05 -19.31
C MET A 141 7.43 -7.07 -18.66
N GLY A 142 8.65 -7.52 -18.41
CA GLY A 142 9.67 -6.73 -17.72
C GLY A 142 9.57 -6.77 -16.19
N MET A 143 8.79 -7.69 -15.63
CA MET A 143 8.94 -8.15 -14.25
C MET A 143 10.08 -9.17 -14.17
N THR A 144 11.13 -8.85 -13.42
CA THR A 144 12.29 -9.73 -13.19
C THR A 144 12.48 -9.96 -11.69
N ASP A 145 13.21 -11.01 -11.31
CA ASP A 145 13.50 -11.32 -9.91
C ASP A 145 14.21 -10.16 -9.19
N ASP A 146 15.17 -9.51 -9.86
CA ASP A 146 15.88 -8.35 -9.30
C ASP A 146 14.95 -7.16 -9.07
N LYS A 147 14.05 -6.90 -10.03
CA LYS A 147 13.06 -5.82 -9.91
C LYS A 147 12.07 -6.11 -8.79
N LEU A 148 11.59 -7.35 -8.69
CA LEU A 148 10.70 -7.78 -7.62
C LEU A 148 11.38 -7.63 -6.26
N ALA A 149 12.60 -8.15 -6.11
CA ALA A 149 13.38 -8.04 -4.89
C ALA A 149 13.57 -6.57 -4.48
N TYR A 150 13.89 -5.69 -5.43
CA TYR A 150 14.01 -4.26 -5.18
C TYR A 150 12.69 -3.65 -4.71
N LEU A 151 11.58 -3.91 -5.39
CA LEU A 151 10.25 -3.38 -5.03
C LEU A 151 9.79 -3.82 -3.64
N LEU A 152 10.12 -5.05 -3.23
CA LEU A 152 9.85 -5.55 -1.89
C LEU A 152 10.57 -4.74 -0.80
N THR A 153 11.76 -4.22 -1.08
CA THR A 153 12.49 -3.34 -0.12
C THR A 153 11.87 -1.95 0.01
N LYS A 154 11.15 -1.50 -1.02
CA LYS A 154 10.55 -0.16 -1.12
C LYS A 154 9.05 -0.14 -0.84
N LEU A 155 8.50 -1.22 -0.29
CA LEU A 155 7.06 -1.34 -0.05
C LEU A 155 6.53 -0.18 0.80
N PRO A 156 5.42 0.48 0.39
CA PRO A 156 4.80 1.53 1.19
C PRO A 156 4.36 1.00 2.57
N LYS A 157 4.45 1.84 3.59
CA LYS A 157 4.04 1.49 4.96
C LYS A 157 2.54 1.19 5.00
N ARG A 158 2.13 0.32 5.95
CA ARG A 158 0.72 -0.07 6.18
C ARG A 158 0.02 -0.50 4.87
N CYS A 159 0.64 -1.39 4.12
CA CYS A 159 0.08 -1.95 2.89
C CYS A 159 0.09 -3.48 2.91
N LEU A 160 -0.94 -4.07 2.29
CA LEU A 160 -0.93 -5.48 1.91
C LEU A 160 -0.29 -5.60 0.52
N LEU A 161 0.75 -6.44 0.42
CA LEU A 161 1.31 -6.81 -0.88
C LEU A 161 0.42 -7.86 -1.54
N LEU A 162 0.01 -7.58 -2.77
CA LEU A 162 -0.77 -8.45 -3.63
C LEU A 162 0.09 -8.86 -4.82
N LEU A 163 0.38 -10.16 -4.92
CA LEU A 163 1.01 -10.78 -6.07
C LEU A 163 -0.08 -11.50 -6.88
N GLU A 164 -0.44 -10.95 -8.04
CA GLU A 164 -1.39 -11.56 -8.96
C GLU A 164 -0.67 -12.48 -9.97
N ASP A 165 -1.38 -13.48 -10.47
CA ASP A 165 -0.94 -14.40 -11.54
C ASP A 165 0.40 -15.10 -11.25
N ALA A 166 0.58 -15.58 -10.02
CA ALA A 166 1.80 -16.28 -9.60
C ALA A 166 2.03 -17.63 -10.32
N ASP A 167 0.97 -18.20 -10.90
CA ASP A 167 1.03 -19.39 -11.73
C ASP A 167 1.69 -19.14 -13.10
N ALA A 168 1.66 -17.91 -13.60
CA ALA A 168 2.29 -17.52 -14.87
C ALA A 168 3.79 -17.20 -14.74
N ALA A 169 4.33 -17.18 -13.52
CA ALA A 169 5.73 -16.85 -13.25
C ALA A 169 6.68 -18.06 -13.31
N PHE A 170 6.14 -19.28 -13.43
CA PHE A 170 6.89 -20.54 -13.41
C PHE A 170 6.80 -21.31 -14.73
#